data_AF-A0A7J6U4G2-F1
#
_entry.id   AF-A0A7J6U4G2-F1
#
_cell.length_a   1.000
_cell.length_b   1.000
_cell.length_c   1.000
_cell.angle_alpha   90.00
_cell.angle_beta   90.00
_cell.angle_gamma   90.00
#
_symmetry.space_group_name_H-M   'P 1'
#
loop_
_entity.id
_entity.type
_entity.pdbx_description
1 polymer ?
#
loop_
_entity_poly.entity_id
_entity_poly.type
_entity_poly.pdbx_seq_one_letter_code
_entity_poly.pdbx_strand_id
1 'polypeptide(L)'
;CRVEIEAARALVLRAAAEIDAIGVRGAHSKIAAIKVVAPRMACEVIDRCIQICGGAGVSGDLDLAYLYALARPLRIADGPDAVHLATVAKHEYRKYATTADRHVNRAASSRL
;
A
#
# COMPACT_ATOMS: atom_id res chain seq x y z
N CYS A 1 -11.75 12.44 -2.13
CA CYS A 1 -10.43 12.45 -2.79
C CYS A 1 -9.34 13.11 -1.95
N ARG A 2 -9.55 14.31 -1.35
CA ARG A 2 -8.47 15.04 -0.65
C ARG A 2 -7.79 14.23 0.47
N VAL A 3 -8.58 13.62 1.36
CA VAL A 3 -8.05 12.85 2.50
C VAL A 3 -7.26 11.62 2.03
N GLU A 4 -7.75 10.87 1.05
CA GLU A 4 -7.05 9.66 0.57
C GLU A 4 -5.71 10.00 -0.09
N ILE A 5 -5.65 11.09 -0.85
CA ILE A 5 -4.40 11.55 -1.46
C ILE A 5 -3.40 12.02 -0.38
N GLU A 6 -3.86 12.72 0.68
CA GLU A 6 -2.97 13.08 1.80
C GLU A 6 -2.45 11.83 2.53
N ALA A 7 -3.31 10.85 2.78
CA ALA A 7 -2.91 9.60 3.43
C ALA A 7 -1.86 8.83 2.60
N ALA A 8 -2.08 8.72 1.28
CA ALA A 8 -1.11 8.11 0.38
C ALA A 8 0.21 8.89 0.36
N ARG A 9 0.15 10.23 0.28
CA ARG A 9 1.35 11.10 0.31
C ARG A 9 2.14 10.94 1.60
N ALA A 10 1.47 10.97 2.75
CA ALA A 10 2.11 10.77 4.05
C ALA A 10 2.79 9.40 4.14
N LEU A 11 2.16 8.36 3.59
CA LEU A 11 2.75 7.02 3.54
C LEU A 11 3.96 6.93 2.60
N VAL A 12 3.94 7.60 1.43
CA VAL A 12 5.12 7.73 0.55
C VAL A 12 6.27 8.37 1.31
N LEU A 13 6.04 9.53 1.93
CA LEU A 13 7.07 10.27 2.65
C LEU A 13 7.63 9.50 3.83
N ARG A 14 6.77 8.75 4.54
CA ARG A 14 7.21 7.85 5.61
C ARG A 14 8.09 6.71 5.08
N ALA A 15 7.73 6.12 3.95
CA ALA A 15 8.55 5.07 3.34
C ALA A 15 9.92 5.64 2.89
N ALA A 16 9.94 6.83 2.29
CA ALA A 16 11.17 7.52 1.91
C ALA A 16 12.06 7.82 3.13
N ALA A 17 11.50 8.42 4.19
CA ALA A 17 12.23 8.72 5.41
C ALA A 17 12.83 7.46 6.07
N GLU A 18 12.14 6.31 5.98
CA GLU A 18 12.69 5.04 6.47
C GLU A 18 13.76 4.44 5.55
N ILE A 19 13.66 4.63 4.23
CA ILE A 19 14.75 4.26 3.33
C ILE A 19 16.01 5.05 3.69
N ASP A 20 15.89 6.35 3.94
CA ASP A 20 17.02 7.19 4.31
C ASP A 20 17.64 6.77 5.65
N ALA A 21 16.82 6.34 6.61
CA ALA A 21 17.27 5.97 7.94
C ALA A 21 17.88 4.55 8.05
N ILE A 22 17.27 3.56 7.40
CA ILE A 22 17.61 2.13 7.59
C ILE A 22 17.84 1.37 6.27
N GLY A 23 17.86 2.08 5.15
CA GLY A 23 18.05 1.52 3.81
C GLY A 23 16.83 0.76 3.28
N VAL A 24 16.87 0.46 1.98
CA VAL A 24 15.79 -0.22 1.24
C VAL A 24 15.39 -1.55 1.89
N ARG A 25 16.37 -2.36 2.34
CA ARG A 25 16.10 -3.66 2.97
C ARG A 25 15.37 -3.53 4.31
N GLY A 26 15.71 -2.51 5.10
CA GLY A 26 15.04 -2.23 6.38
C GLY A 26 13.61 -1.71 6.19
N ALA A 27 13.40 -0.88 5.17
CA ALA A 27 12.11 -0.27 4.85
C ALA A 27 11.17 -1.13 3.99
N HIS A 28 11.57 -2.36 3.64
CA HIS A 28 10.90 -3.21 2.64
C HIS A 28 9.39 -3.37 2.86
N SER A 29 8.96 -3.52 4.11
CA SER A 29 7.53 -3.62 4.45
C SER A 29 6.73 -2.36 4.08
N LYS A 30 7.29 -1.16 4.27
CA LYS A 30 6.61 0.10 3.95
C LYS A 30 6.64 0.41 2.45
N ILE A 31 7.73 0.04 1.78
CA ILE A 31 7.82 0.11 0.31
C ILE A 31 6.73 -0.76 -0.33
N ALA A 32 6.59 -2.00 0.14
CA ALA A 32 5.53 -2.89 -0.31
C ALA A 32 4.13 -2.32 -0.03
N ALA A 33 3.92 -1.75 1.17
CA ALA A 33 2.64 -1.14 1.53
C ALA A 33 2.27 0.03 0.59
N ILE A 34 3.20 0.96 0.33
CA ILE A 34 2.88 2.12 -0.52
C ILE A 34 2.68 1.73 -1.99
N LYS A 35 3.39 0.69 -2.47
CA LYS A 35 3.20 0.15 -3.82
C LYS A 35 1.79 -0.41 -4.04
N VAL A 36 1.09 -0.82 -2.98
CA VAL A 36 -0.32 -1.21 -3.04
C VAL A 36 -1.23 0.00 -2.92
N VAL A 37 -0.97 0.87 -1.94
CA VAL A 37 -1.88 1.98 -1.59
C VAL A 37 -1.94 3.05 -2.69
N ALA A 38 -0.79 3.47 -3.24
CA ALA A 38 -0.77 4.61 -4.16
C ALA A 38 -1.52 4.33 -5.47
N PRO A 39 -1.33 3.19 -6.17
CA PRO A 39 -2.08 2.91 -7.40
C PRO A 39 -3.57 2.68 -7.16
N ARG A 40 -3.96 2.07 -6.04
CA ARG A 40 -5.38 1.89 -5.67
C ARG A 40 -6.07 3.23 -5.46
N MET A 41 -5.45 4.09 -4.65
CA MET A 41 -5.94 5.44 -4.40
C MET A 41 -6.07 6.23 -5.71
N ALA A 42 -5.07 6.16 -6.60
CA ALA A 42 -5.13 6.82 -7.89
C ALA A 42 -6.33 6.33 -8.73
N CYS A 43 -6.51 5.02 -8.86
CA CYS A 43 -7.67 4.45 -9.56
C CYS A 43 -9.00 4.93 -8.96
N GLU A 44 -9.17 4.88 -7.64
CA GLU A 44 -10.42 5.27 -6.96
C GLU A 44 -10.71 6.77 -7.05
N VAL A 45 -9.69 7.62 -7.07
CA VAL A 45 -9.87 9.06 -7.26
C VAL A 45 -10.23 9.37 -8.71
N ILE A 46 -9.51 8.79 -9.67
CA ILE A 46 -9.76 9.02 -11.10
C ILE A 46 -11.16 8.51 -11.49
N ASP A 47 -11.55 7.33 -11.01
CA ASP A 47 -12.87 6.75 -11.27
C ASP A 47 -14.02 7.64 -10.77
N ARG A 48 -13.87 8.23 -9.58
CA ARG A 48 -14.85 9.24 -9.09
C ARG A 48 -14.87 10.49 -9.96
N CYS A 49 -13.74 10.93 -10.50
CA CYS A 49 -13.71 12.05 -11.44
C CYS A 49 -14.44 11.69 -12.75
N ILE A 50 -14.21 10.49 -13.29
CA ILE A 50 -14.92 9.97 -14.47
C ILE A 50 -16.43 10.03 -14.23
N GLN A 51 -16.88 9.51 -13.08
CA GLN A 51 -18.29 9.48 -12.73
C GLN A 51 -18.93 10.89 -12.64
N ILE A 52 -18.22 11.87 -12.09
CA ILE A 52 -18.70 13.26 -11.99
C ILE A 52 -18.80 13.92 -13.37
N CYS A 53 -17.87 13.61 -14.28
CA CYS A 53 -17.84 14.17 -15.64
C CYS A 53 -18.80 13.45 -16.62
N GLY A 54 -19.45 12.36 -16.21
CA GLY A 54 -20.38 11.62 -17.05
C GLY A 54 -19.75 11.10 -18.34
N GLY A 55 -20.44 11.25 -19.48
CA GLY A 55 -19.93 10.78 -20.78
C GLY A 55 -18.59 11.39 -21.18
N ALA A 56 -18.31 12.64 -20.78
CA ALA A 56 -17.03 13.28 -21.03
C ALA A 56 -15.87 12.64 -20.26
N GLY A 57 -16.15 11.96 -19.13
CA GLY A 57 -15.14 11.25 -18.34
C GLY A 57 -14.60 9.99 -19.01
N VAL A 58 -15.34 9.42 -19.97
CA VAL A 58 -14.96 8.23 -20.75
C VAL A 58 -14.70 8.52 -22.22
N SER A 59 -14.87 9.77 -22.65
CA SER A 59 -14.55 10.22 -24.00
C SER A 59 -13.08 10.64 -24.12
N GLY A 60 -12.69 11.15 -25.29
CA GLY A 60 -11.40 11.80 -25.50
C GLY A 60 -11.38 13.29 -25.15
N ASP A 61 -12.49 13.85 -24.63
CA ASP A 61 -12.59 15.28 -24.31
C ASP A 61 -11.84 15.63 -23.02
N LEU A 62 -11.69 14.64 -22.13
CA LEU A 62 -10.92 14.72 -20.89
C LEU A 62 -9.96 13.54 -20.81
N ASP A 63 -8.75 13.76 -20.30
CA ASP A 63 -7.74 12.71 -20.16
C ASP A 63 -8.04 11.68 -19.05
N LEU A 64 -9.24 11.68 -18.45
CA LEU A 64 -9.56 10.86 -17.29
C LEU A 64 -9.50 9.36 -17.58
N ALA A 65 -10.02 8.92 -18.74
CA ALA A 65 -9.94 7.52 -19.17
C ALA A 65 -8.48 7.08 -19.39
N TYR A 66 -7.65 7.94 -20.00
CA TYR A 66 -6.23 7.70 -20.19
C TYR A 66 -5.48 7.60 -18.86
N LEU A 67 -5.73 8.52 -17.92
CA LEU A 67 -5.12 8.49 -16.59
C LEU A 67 -5.48 7.22 -15.82
N TYR A 68 -6.73 6.75 -15.92
CA TYR A 68 -7.13 5.48 -15.31
C TYR A 68 -6.37 4.30 -15.93
N ALA A 69 -6.24 4.29 -17.26
CA ALA A 69 -5.48 3.28 -18.00
C ALA A 69 -3.97 3.32 -17.70
N LEU A 70 -3.40 4.45 -17.28
CA LEU A 70 -2.03 4.54 -16.77
C LEU A 70 -1.90 4.05 -15.33
N ALA A 71 -2.86 4.37 -14.46
CA ALA A 71 -2.82 3.98 -13.05
C ALA A 71 -3.05 2.48 -12.85
N ARG A 72 -3.97 1.88 -13.63
CA ARG A 72 -4.41 0.50 -13.45
C ARG A 72 -3.29 -0.55 -13.63
N PRO A 73 -2.39 -0.45 -14.63
CA PRO A 73 -1.25 -1.34 -14.79
C PRO A 73 -0.26 -1.29 -13.63
N LEU A 74 -0.14 -0.17 -12.91
CA LEU A 74 0.75 -0.05 -11.75
C LEU A 74 0.36 -0.97 -10.58
N ARG A 75 -0.84 -1.55 -10.60
CA ARG A 75 -1.26 -2.62 -9.67
C ARG A 75 -0.73 -4.00 -10.03
N ILE A 76 -0.02 -4.12 -11.16
CA ILE A 76 0.52 -5.37 -11.72
C ILE A 76 2.03 -5.21 -11.95
N ALA A 77 2.45 -4.12 -12.58
CA ALA A 77 3.85 -3.78 -12.80
C ALA A 77 4.62 -3.72 -11.47
N ASP A 78 5.90 -4.11 -11.47
CA ASP A 78 6.75 -4.17 -10.27
C ASP A 78 6.17 -4.97 -9.09
N GLY A 79 5.38 -5.99 -9.42
CA GLY A 79 4.74 -6.88 -8.44
C GLY A 79 3.24 -6.57 -8.27
N PRO A 80 2.37 -7.57 -8.49
CA PRO A 80 0.94 -7.43 -8.23
C PRO A 80 0.63 -7.14 -6.77
N ASP A 81 -0.52 -6.47 -6.52
CA ASP A 81 -0.98 -6.13 -5.16
C ASP A 81 -0.86 -7.30 -4.17
N ALA A 82 -1.25 -8.52 -4.58
CA ALA A 82 -1.25 -9.71 -3.72
C ALA A 82 0.15 -10.08 -3.21
N VAL A 83 1.19 -9.89 -4.03
CA VAL A 83 2.59 -10.19 -3.68
C VAL A 83 3.10 -9.20 -2.62
N HIS A 84 2.77 -7.93 -2.78
CA HIS A 84 3.12 -6.89 -1.82
C HIS A 84 2.34 -7.01 -0.51
N LEU A 85 1.05 -7.34 -0.57
CA LEU A 85 0.24 -7.63 0.63
C LEU A 85 0.78 -8.84 1.41
N ALA A 86 1.17 -9.92 0.72
CA ALA A 86 1.79 -11.08 1.37
C ALA A 86 3.12 -10.69 2.04
N THR A 87 3.91 -9.83 1.41
CA THR A 87 5.14 -9.28 1.99
C THR A 87 4.85 -8.50 3.27
N VAL A 88 3.90 -7.56 3.23
CA VAL A 88 3.49 -6.79 4.42
C VAL A 88 3.03 -7.74 5.54
N ALA A 89 2.15 -8.69 5.23
CA ALA A 89 1.64 -9.67 6.19
C ALA A 89 2.77 -10.49 6.84
N LYS A 90 3.76 -10.95 6.06
CA LYS A 90 4.92 -11.69 6.56
C LYS A 90 5.76 -10.84 7.52
N HIS A 91 5.99 -9.57 7.18
CA HIS A 91 6.73 -8.65 8.04
C HIS A 91 5.97 -8.33 9.33
N GLU A 92 4.66 -8.09 9.26
CA GLU A 92 3.83 -7.87 10.45
C GLU A 92 3.79 -9.12 11.35
N TYR A 93 3.54 -10.31 10.78
CA TYR A 93 3.52 -11.55 11.54
C TYR A 93 4.83 -11.78 12.33
N ARG A 94 5.99 -11.57 11.70
CA ARG A 94 7.29 -11.72 12.35
C ARG A 94 7.51 -10.79 13.54
N LYS A 95 6.92 -9.59 13.54
CA LYS A 95 7.01 -8.66 14.69
C LYS A 95 6.33 -9.23 15.93
N TYR A 96 5.23 -9.96 15.75
CA TYR A 96 4.41 -10.47 16.85
C TYR A 96 4.69 -11.93 17.20
N ALA A 97 5.21 -12.74 16.27
CA ALA A 97 5.52 -14.15 16.50
C ALA A 97 6.44 -14.37 17.73
N THR A 98 7.48 -13.54 17.87
CA THR A 98 8.39 -13.59 19.03
C THR A 98 7.73 -13.23 20.35
N THR A 99 6.68 -12.41 20.33
CA THR A 99 5.91 -12.04 21.54
C THR A 99 4.93 -13.15 21.93
N ALA A 100 4.29 -13.78 20.94
CA ALA A 100 3.43 -14.94 21.15
C ALA A 100 4.21 -16.11 21.77
N ASP A 101 5.40 -16.41 21.24
CA ASP A 101 6.27 -17.48 21.75
C ASP A 101 6.71 -17.22 23.21
N ARG A 102 6.96 -15.95 23.57
CA ARG A 102 7.28 -15.57 24.96
C ARG A 102 6.10 -15.77 25.91
N HIS A 103 4.87 -15.49 25.49
CA HIS A 103 3.68 -15.72 26.31
C HIS A 103 3.40 -17.22 26.48
N VAL A 104 3.56 -18.02 25.43
CA VAL A 104 3.45 -19.48 25.49
C VAL A 104 4.49 -20.06 26.46
N ASN A 105 5.76 -19.66 26.33
CA ASN A 105 6.83 -20.15 27.21
C ASN A 105 6.68 -19.69 28.67
N ARG A 106 6.18 -18.48 28.92
CA ARG A 106 5.91 -17.98 30.27
C ARG A 106 4.73 -18.71 30.93
N ALA A 107 3.68 -19.01 30.18
CA ALA A 107 2.52 -19.77 30.66
C ALA A 107 2.84 -21.27 30.87
N ALA A 108 3.86 -21.80 30.21
CA ALA A 108 4.39 -23.14 30.46
C ALA A 108 5.28 -23.19 31.71
N SER A 109 6.09 -22.14 31.95
CA SER A 109 6.99 -22.06 33.12
C SER A 109 6.27 -21.79 34.44
N SER A 110 5.06 -21.23 34.43
CA SER A 110 4.27 -20.97 35.65
C SER A 110 3.39 -22.14 36.10
N ARG A 111 3.44 -23.28 35.38
CA ARG A 111 2.72 -24.52 35.71
C ARG A 111 3.64 -25.60 36.29
N LEU A 112 4.91 -25.27 36.46
CA LEU A 112 5.93 -26.02 37.21
C LEU A 112 6.15 -25.32 38.55
#